data_AF-A0A7K8WGG9-F1
#
_entry.id   AF-A0A7K8WGG9-F1
#
_cell.length_a   1.000
_cell.length_b   1.000
_cell.length_c   1.000
_cell.angle_alpha   90.00
_cell.angle_beta   90.00
_cell.angle_gamma   90.00
#
_symmetry.space_group_name_H-M   'P 1'
#
loop_
_entity.id
_entity.type
_entity.pdbx_description
1 polymer ?
#
loop_
_entity_poly.entity_id
_entity_poly.type
_entity_poly.pdbx_seq_one_letter_code
_entity_poly.pdbx_strand_id
1 'polypeptide(L)'
;RGPAQLFLLFCPSVLKVDYDVCSNYGNWLYSAGIGNDPRANRKFNMIKQGLDYDGNGDYVRLWVPELQGIKGADVHSPWALSSAALSQAGVTLGETYPWPVVTAPEWSRHISQRPGRIPHPRGRRGPAQAPVQHKDRGIDFYFSRKKDV
;
A
#
# COMPACT_ATOMS: atom_id res chain seq x y z
N ARG A 1 -17.75 -24.53 32.51
CA ARG A 1 -18.80 -24.13 31.55
C ARG A 1 -19.23 -22.70 31.91
N GLY A 2 -18.54 -21.69 31.38
CA GLY A 2 -19.02 -20.31 31.39
C GLY A 2 -19.21 -19.92 29.92
N PRO A 3 -20.34 -19.36 29.50
CA PRO A 3 -20.53 -18.96 28.13
C PRO A 3 -19.63 -17.75 27.86
N ALA A 4 -18.52 -18.01 27.19
CA ALA A 4 -17.98 -17.10 26.19
C ALA A 4 -19.04 -16.92 25.08
N GLN A 5 -18.90 -15.82 24.31
CA GLN A 5 -19.82 -15.36 23.27
C GLN A 5 -21.13 -14.73 23.76
N LEU A 6 -21.13 -13.40 23.92
CA LEU A 6 -21.89 -12.52 23.02
C LEU A 6 -21.45 -11.06 23.12
N PHE A 7 -20.15 -10.76 23.03
CA PHE A 7 -19.72 -9.46 22.52
C PHE A 7 -19.78 -9.56 20.98
N LEU A 8 -21.00 -9.66 20.46
CA LEU A 8 -21.27 -9.19 19.11
C LEU A 8 -21.00 -7.69 19.16
N LEU A 9 -19.78 -7.33 18.76
CA LEU A 9 -19.43 -5.98 18.33
C LEU A 9 -20.57 -5.48 17.45
N PHE A 10 -21.39 -4.62 18.04
CA PHE A 10 -22.34 -3.77 17.36
C PHE A 10 -21.51 -2.79 16.53
N CYS A 11 -20.99 -3.28 15.40
CA CYS A 11 -20.42 -2.44 14.37
C CYS A 11 -21.61 -1.88 13.60
N PRO A 12 -21.91 -0.57 13.69
CA PRO A 12 -22.93 0.01 12.84
C PRO A 12 -22.34 0.03 11.43
N SER A 13 -22.71 -0.96 10.62
CA SER A 13 -22.36 -1.09 9.21
C SER A 13 -23.15 -0.12 8.34
N VAL A 14 -23.17 1.16 8.70
CA VAL A 14 -24.07 2.16 8.10
C VAL A 14 -23.40 2.93 6.95
N LEU A 15 -22.12 2.69 6.65
CA LEU A 15 -21.37 3.46 5.65
C LEU A 15 -21.13 2.75 4.31
N LYS A 16 -21.51 1.47 4.18
CA LYS A 16 -21.33 0.69 2.96
C LYS A 16 -22.68 0.35 2.34
N VAL A 17 -22.89 0.75 1.08
CA VAL A 17 -24.14 0.50 0.32
C VAL A 17 -24.36 -0.99 0.00
N ASP A 18 -23.28 -1.77 -0.04
CA ASP A 18 -23.22 -3.18 -0.48
C ASP A 18 -23.06 -4.16 0.69
N TYR A 19 -23.45 -3.76 1.90
CA TYR A 19 -23.13 -4.51 3.12
C TYR A 19 -23.62 -5.98 3.09
N ASP A 20 -22.68 -6.89 2.85
CA ASP A 20 -22.81 -8.33 3.08
C ASP A 20 -21.87 -8.76 4.23
N VAL A 21 -22.43 -9.46 5.22
CA VAL A 21 -21.72 -9.84 6.45
C VAL A 21 -20.56 -10.78 6.16
N CYS A 22 -20.79 -11.78 5.30
CA CYS A 22 -19.80 -12.80 4.98
C CYS A 22 -18.62 -12.21 4.21
N SER A 23 -18.89 -11.39 3.20
CA SER A 23 -17.87 -10.73 2.39
C SER A 23 -17.03 -9.76 3.22
N ASN A 24 -17.65 -8.97 4.10
CA ASN A 24 -16.91 -8.08 4.98
C ASN A 24 -16.01 -8.85 5.95
N TYR A 25 -16.53 -9.92 6.58
CA TYR A 25 -15.75 -10.75 7.49
C TYR A 25 -14.54 -11.39 6.79
N GLY A 26 -14.74 -11.98 5.59
CA GLY A 26 -13.66 -12.55 4.79
C GLY A 26 -12.59 -11.54 4.40
N ASN A 27 -12.98 -10.33 3.98
CA ASN A 27 -12.04 -9.26 3.62
C ASN A 27 -11.22 -8.75 4.82
N TRP A 28 -11.82 -8.67 6.01
CA TRP A 28 -11.11 -8.29 7.24
C TRP A 28 -10.13 -9.37 7.69
N LEU A 29 -10.51 -10.65 7.64
CA LEU A 29 -9.60 -11.77 7.92
C LEU A 29 -8.40 -11.76 6.97
N TYR A 30 -8.65 -11.57 5.67
CA TYR A 30 -7.60 -11.47 4.66
C TYR A 30 -6.67 -10.28 4.93
N SER A 31 -7.22 -9.10 5.24
CA SER A 31 -6.43 -7.89 5.52
C SER A 31 -5.61 -8.00 6.80
N ALA A 32 -6.10 -8.74 7.81
CA ALA A 32 -5.39 -9.03 9.05
C ALA A 32 -4.32 -10.14 8.89
N GLY A 33 -4.20 -10.76 7.71
CA GLY A 33 -3.30 -11.88 7.47
C GLY A 33 -3.73 -13.18 8.17
N ILE A 34 -4.99 -13.25 8.62
CA ILE A 34 -5.56 -14.44 9.25
C ILE A 34 -6.12 -15.32 8.13
N GLY A 35 -5.28 -16.22 7.63
CA GLY A 35 -5.63 -17.13 6.54
C GLY A 35 -4.40 -17.73 5.87
N ASN A 36 -4.60 -18.54 4.84
CA ASN A 36 -3.51 -19.09 4.03
C ASN A 36 -3.03 -18.05 3.02
N ASP A 37 -2.43 -16.96 3.48
CA ASP A 37 -1.81 -15.97 2.59
C ASP A 37 -0.48 -16.54 2.05
N PRO A 38 -0.32 -16.73 0.72
CA PRO A 38 0.94 -17.18 0.13
C PRO A 38 2.08 -16.15 0.27
N ARG A 39 1.83 -14.94 0.75
CA ARG A 39 2.81 -13.85 0.86
C ARG A 39 3.01 -13.42 2.32
N ALA A 40 3.83 -14.18 3.05
CA ALA A 40 4.30 -13.78 4.37
C ALA A 40 4.97 -12.38 4.31
N ASN A 41 4.64 -11.49 5.25
CA ASN A 41 5.18 -10.14 5.42
C ASN A 41 4.75 -9.06 4.40
N ARG A 42 3.52 -9.14 3.86
CA ARG A 42 2.97 -8.04 3.03
C ARG A 42 2.69 -6.79 3.89
N LYS A 43 3.65 -5.87 3.97
CA LYS A 43 3.44 -4.52 4.52
C LYS A 43 2.79 -3.63 3.48
N PHE A 44 1.68 -2.99 3.83
CA PHE A 44 1.01 -2.03 2.96
C PHE A 44 1.74 -0.68 3.02
N ASN A 45 2.17 -0.14 1.88
CA ASN A 45 2.83 1.16 1.81
C ASN A 45 1.86 2.17 1.18
N MET A 46 1.27 3.01 2.02
CA MET A 46 0.25 3.99 1.60
C MET A 46 0.80 4.98 0.58
N ILE A 47 2.02 5.49 0.77
CA ILE A 47 2.65 6.47 -0.12
C ILE A 47 2.85 5.89 -1.51
N LYS A 48 3.42 4.68 -1.60
CA LYS A 48 3.62 4.00 -2.88
C LYS A 48 2.29 3.78 -3.61
N GLN A 49 1.25 3.36 -2.90
CA GLN A 49 -0.07 3.15 -3.53
C GLN A 49 -0.69 4.47 -4.00
N GLY A 50 -0.57 5.54 -3.22
CA GLY A 50 -0.97 6.89 -3.66
C GLY A 50 -0.25 7.30 -4.95
N LEU A 51 1.06 7.12 -5.02
CA LEU A 51 1.84 7.43 -6.22
C LEU A 51 1.49 6.54 -7.43
N ASP A 52 1.24 5.25 -7.20
CA ASP A 52 0.92 4.30 -8.28
C ASP A 52 -0.49 4.53 -8.87
N TYR A 53 -1.47 4.90 -8.06
CA TYR A 53 -2.88 5.01 -8.48
C TYR A 53 -3.38 6.46 -8.65
N ASP A 54 -2.77 7.41 -7.96
CA ASP A 54 -3.15 8.83 -7.97
C ASP A 54 -1.89 9.71 -8.11
N GLY A 55 -1.09 9.48 -9.16
CA GLY A 55 0.18 10.20 -9.35
C GLY A 55 0.04 11.72 -9.43
N ASN A 56 -1.13 12.23 -9.80
CA ASN A 56 -1.44 13.67 -9.85
C ASN A 56 -2.01 14.23 -8.54
N GLY A 57 -2.49 13.37 -7.63
CA GLY A 57 -3.09 13.80 -6.39
C GLY A 57 -4.53 14.33 -6.53
N ASP A 58 -5.21 14.01 -7.63
CA ASP A 58 -6.54 14.55 -7.93
C ASP A 58 -7.59 13.94 -7.01
N TYR A 59 -7.45 12.65 -6.70
CA TYR A 59 -8.37 11.96 -5.78
C TYR A 59 -8.22 12.49 -4.36
N VAL A 60 -6.99 12.68 -3.89
CA VAL A 60 -6.75 13.23 -2.55
C VAL A 60 -7.35 14.64 -2.43
N ARG A 61 -7.15 15.50 -3.42
CA ARG A 61 -7.67 16.88 -3.40
C ARG A 61 -9.18 16.99 -3.49
N LEU A 62 -9.83 16.00 -4.10
CA LEU A 62 -11.29 15.91 -4.13
C LEU A 62 -11.86 15.65 -2.74
N TRP A 63 -11.24 14.74 -1.98
CA TRP A 63 -11.76 14.28 -0.68
C TRP A 63 -11.17 15.03 0.52
N VAL A 64 -10.04 15.70 0.35
CA VAL A 64 -9.29 16.43 1.37
C VAL A 64 -9.11 17.87 0.87
N PRO A 65 -10.16 18.71 0.94
CA PRO A 65 -10.16 20.05 0.33
C PRO A 65 -9.08 20.97 0.90
N GLU A 66 -8.66 20.76 2.14
CA GLU A 66 -7.58 21.50 2.78
C GLU A 66 -6.21 21.31 2.10
N LEU A 67 -6.02 20.26 1.32
CA LEU A 67 -4.78 19.98 0.58
C LEU A 67 -4.84 20.43 -0.90
N GLN A 68 -5.89 21.12 -1.34
CA GLN A 68 -6.05 21.53 -2.74
C GLN A 68 -4.91 22.42 -3.28
N GLY A 69 -4.26 23.20 -2.40
CA GLY A 69 -3.14 24.05 -2.74
C GLY A 69 -1.87 23.29 -3.13
N ILE A 70 -1.74 22.02 -2.72
CA ILE A 70 -0.58 21.18 -3.04
C ILE A 70 -0.78 20.55 -4.43
N LYS A 71 0.21 20.68 -5.32
CA LYS A 71 0.13 20.18 -6.69
C LYS A 71 0.95 18.91 -6.88
N GLY A 72 0.40 17.98 -7.66
CA GLY A 72 1.07 16.76 -8.07
C GLY A 72 1.19 15.73 -6.94
N ALA A 73 2.15 14.83 -7.10
CA ALA A 73 2.42 13.72 -6.20
C ALA A 73 2.75 14.12 -4.74
N ASP A 74 3.16 15.37 -4.52
CA ASP A 74 3.55 15.87 -3.19
C ASP A 74 2.40 15.86 -2.18
N VAL A 75 1.14 15.82 -2.66
CA VAL A 75 -0.05 15.72 -1.82
C VAL A 75 -0.09 14.43 -0.99
N HIS A 76 0.61 13.38 -1.41
CA HIS A 76 0.67 12.11 -0.68
C HIS A 76 1.58 12.18 0.56
N SER A 77 2.42 13.21 0.68
CA SER A 77 3.33 13.39 1.81
C SER A 77 3.50 14.89 2.17
N PRO A 78 2.44 15.57 2.61
CA PRO A 78 2.49 17.01 2.91
C PRO A 78 3.49 17.34 4.02
N TRP A 79 3.68 16.46 5.01
CA TRP A 79 4.65 16.64 6.10
C TRP A 79 6.11 16.63 5.66
N ALA A 80 6.41 16.18 4.44
CA ALA A 80 7.76 16.19 3.88
C ALA A 80 8.07 17.45 3.08
N LEU A 81 7.08 18.33 2.86
CA LEU A 81 7.26 19.57 2.12
C LEU A 81 7.99 20.63 2.96
N SER A 82 8.68 21.53 2.28
CA SER A 82 9.28 22.71 2.93
C SER A 82 8.21 23.60 3.53
N SER A 83 8.55 24.34 4.59
CA SER A 83 7.66 25.33 5.21
C SER A 83 7.15 26.38 4.21
N ALA A 84 7.99 26.78 3.24
CA ALA A 84 7.61 27.70 2.17
C ALA A 84 6.53 27.12 1.25
N ALA A 85 6.67 25.85 0.83
CA ALA A 85 5.69 25.17 -0.02
C ALA A 85 4.36 24.97 0.72
N LEU A 86 4.41 24.61 2.01
CA LEU A 86 3.22 24.48 2.85
C LEU A 86 2.50 25.82 3.04
N SER A 87 3.26 26.89 3.30
CA SER A 87 2.71 28.25 3.42
C SER A 87 2.08 28.73 2.11
N GLN A 88 2.70 28.47 0.96
CA GLN A 88 2.14 28.77 -0.36
C GLN A 88 0.85 28.00 -0.65
N ALA A 89 0.75 26.76 -0.17
CA ALA A 89 -0.44 25.94 -0.29
C ALA A 89 -1.52 26.27 0.75
N GLY A 90 -1.23 27.14 1.73
CA GLY A 90 -2.15 27.47 2.84
C GLY A 90 -2.34 26.33 3.84
N VAL A 91 -1.37 25.41 3.96
CA VAL A 91 -1.45 24.24 4.83
C VAL A 91 -0.56 24.43 6.06
N THR A 92 -1.16 24.40 7.25
CA THR A 92 -0.43 24.35 8.52
C THR A 92 -0.56 22.96 9.15
N LEU A 93 0.58 22.29 9.39
CA LEU A 93 0.59 20.97 10.02
C LEU A 93 0.28 21.06 11.51
N GLY A 94 -0.68 20.27 11.97
CA GLY A 94 -1.22 20.31 13.33
C GLY A 94 -2.45 21.20 13.52
N GLU A 95 -2.76 22.06 12.54
CA GLU A 95 -3.96 22.90 12.54
C GLU A 95 -4.88 22.55 11.37
N THR A 96 -4.44 22.84 10.15
CA THR A 96 -5.19 22.60 8.91
C THR A 96 -5.14 21.14 8.50
N TYR A 97 -4.01 20.48 8.69
CA TYR A 97 -3.84 19.06 8.39
C TYR A 97 -2.99 18.40 9.48
N PRO A 98 -3.34 17.21 10.00
CA PRO A 98 -2.67 16.62 11.16
C PRO A 98 -1.24 16.15 10.84
N TRP A 99 -0.41 16.06 11.88
CA TRP A 99 0.86 15.33 11.79
C TRP A 99 0.60 13.83 11.58
N PRO A 100 1.45 13.13 10.80
CA PRO A 100 1.33 11.69 10.64
C PRO A 100 1.49 11.00 12.00
N VAL A 101 0.46 10.27 12.42
CA VAL A 101 0.42 9.57 13.71
C VAL A 101 1.50 8.48 13.79
N VAL A 102 1.75 7.82 12.66
CA VAL A 102 2.77 6.77 12.54
C VAL A 102 3.54 7.00 11.24
N THR A 103 4.87 6.94 11.33
CA THR A 103 5.74 6.95 10.16
C THR A 103 6.64 5.72 10.18
N ALA A 104 6.63 4.96 9.09
CA ALA A 104 7.46 3.78 8.94
C ALA A 104 8.77 4.15 8.19
N PRO A 105 9.96 3.93 8.76
CA PRO A 105 11.23 4.28 8.12
C PRO A 105 11.39 3.68 6.72
N GLU A 106 10.84 2.49 6.47
CA GLU A 106 10.87 1.81 5.18
C GLU A 106 10.10 2.54 4.05
N TRP A 107 9.26 3.52 4.38
CA TRP A 107 8.49 4.30 3.39
C TRP A 107 9.24 5.54 2.90
N SER A 108 10.32 5.95 3.59
CA SER A 108 11.14 7.13 3.27
C SER A 108 11.59 7.21 1.81
N ARG A 109 11.85 6.05 1.19
CA ARG A 109 12.26 5.92 -0.22
C ARG A 109 11.21 6.36 -1.23
N HIS A 110 9.94 6.49 -0.84
CA HIS A 110 8.84 6.95 -1.69
C HIS A 110 8.42 8.39 -1.38
N ILE A 111 8.77 8.87 -0.19
CA ILE A 111 8.53 10.27 0.22
C ILE A 111 9.55 11.21 -0.46
N SER A 112 10.79 10.76 -0.61
CA SER A 112 11.90 11.56 -1.15
C SER A 112 12.04 11.50 -2.68
N GLN A 113 11.21 10.73 -3.38
CA GLN A 113 11.25 10.63 -4.83
C GLN A 113 10.56 11.85 -5.43
N ARG A 114 11.34 12.91 -5.67
CA ARG A 114 10.89 14.05 -6.48
C ARG A 114 10.44 13.54 -7.85
N PRO A 115 9.21 13.83 -8.32
CA PRO A 115 8.78 13.48 -9.66
C PRO A 115 9.58 14.33 -10.66
N GLY A 116 10.66 13.75 -11.17
CA GLY A 116 11.63 14.44 -12.02
C GLY A 116 12.87 13.61 -12.34
N ARG A 117 13.09 12.48 -11.66
CA ARG A 117 14.08 11.51 -12.12
C ARG A 117 13.54 10.79 -13.36
N ILE A 118 13.98 11.26 -14.53
CA ILE A 118 13.83 10.56 -15.81
C ILE A 118 14.18 9.08 -15.56
N PRO A 119 13.30 8.11 -15.89
CA PRO A 119 13.65 6.70 -15.82
C PRO A 119 14.94 6.53 -16.61
N HIS A 120 16.04 6.10 -15.97
CA HIS A 120 17.24 5.75 -16.72
C HIS A 120 16.82 4.73 -17.77
N PRO A 121 17.17 4.95 -19.06
CA PRO A 121 16.83 4.00 -20.09
C PRO A 121 17.39 2.65 -19.67
N ARG A 122 16.51 1.65 -19.52
CA ARG A 122 16.95 0.26 -19.36
C ARG A 122 17.91 0.00 -20.51
N GLY A 123 19.17 -0.27 -20.19
CA GLY A 123 20.22 -0.48 -21.17
C GLY A 123 19.73 -1.39 -22.28
N ARG A 124 20.06 -1.03 -23.53
CA ARG A 124 19.79 -1.84 -24.71
C ARG A 124 20.14 -3.29 -24.39
N ARG A 125 19.14 -4.17 -24.40
CA ARG A 125 19.40 -5.62 -24.38
C ARG A 125 20.24 -5.91 -25.62
N GLY A 126 21.43 -6.46 -25.41
CA GLY A 126 22.20 -7.11 -26.49
C GLY A 126 21.37 -8.22 -27.14
N PRO A 127 21.80 -8.73 -28.29
CA PRO A 127 21.03 -9.69 -29.06
C PRO A 127 20.67 -10.91 -28.22
N ALA A 128 19.43 -11.37 -28.37
CA ALA A 128 18.83 -12.45 -27.61
C ALA A 128 19.69 -13.73 -27.70
N GLN A 129 20.30 -14.14 -26.60
CA GLN A 129 20.69 -15.52 -26.42
C GLN A 129 19.42 -16.32 -26.10
N ALA A 130 19.21 -17.38 -26.87
CA ALA A 130 18.04 -18.25 -26.80
C ALA A 130 17.79 -18.75 -25.36
N PRO A 131 16.53 -18.93 -24.95
CA PRO A 131 16.23 -19.39 -23.60
C PRO A 131 16.74 -20.82 -23.44
N VAL A 132 17.65 -21.03 -22.49
CA VAL A 132 18.03 -22.37 -22.05
C VAL A 132 16.79 -23.02 -21.46
N GLN A 133 16.34 -24.08 -22.12
CA GLN A 133 15.17 -24.86 -21.74
C GLN A 133 15.50 -25.61 -20.44
N HIS A 134 15.15 -25.03 -19.30
CA HIS A 134 15.19 -25.74 -18.04
C HIS A 134 14.01 -26.72 -18.03
N LYS A 135 14.26 -27.94 -18.53
CA LYS A 135 13.41 -29.08 -18.21
C LYS A 135 13.35 -29.19 -16.68
N ASP A 136 12.17 -29.58 -16.20
CA ASP A 136 11.88 -29.92 -14.81
C ASP A 136 11.46 -28.74 -13.91
N ARG A 137 10.30 -28.17 -14.23
CA ARG A 137 9.45 -27.50 -13.22
C ARG A 137 8.07 -28.18 -13.18
N GLY A 138 8.06 -29.41 -12.67
CA GLY A 138 6.86 -30.16 -12.35
C GLY A 138 6.56 -30.17 -10.84
N ILE A 139 5.37 -30.65 -10.50
CA ILE A 139 4.77 -30.79 -9.15
C ILE A 139 5.61 -31.63 -8.17
N ASP A 140 6.67 -32.26 -8.64
CA ASP A 140 7.53 -33.18 -7.88
C ASP A 140 8.35 -32.52 -6.76
N PHE A 141 8.33 -31.18 -6.65
CA PHE A 141 8.89 -30.46 -5.52
C PHE A 141 8.24 -30.85 -4.17
N TYR A 142 6.95 -31.23 -4.16
CA TYR A 142 6.17 -31.44 -2.93
C TYR A 142 6.20 -32.86 -2.36
N PHE A 143 6.68 -33.87 -3.10
CA PHE A 143 6.62 -35.28 -2.66
C PHE A 143 7.97 -35.99 -2.55
N SER A 144 9.09 -35.28 -2.64
CA SER A 144 10.40 -35.90 -2.48
C SER A 144 10.68 -36.25 -1.01
N ARG A 145 10.17 -37.40 -0.57
CA ARG A 145 10.66 -38.13 0.60
C ARG A 145 12.15 -38.38 0.38
N LYS A 146 13.01 -37.77 1.19
CA LYS A 146 14.37 -38.30 1.36
C LYS A 146 14.24 -39.62 2.11
N LYS A 147 14.43 -40.73 1.40
CA LYS A 147 14.81 -42.02 1.97
C LYS A 147 16.29 -41.94 2.36
N ASP A 148 16.52 -42.12 3.65
CA ASP A 148 17.51 -42.98 4.32
C ASP A 148 18.98 -42.94 3.87
N VAL A 149 19.89 -42.72 4.83
CA VAL A 149 20.87 -43.71 5.35
C VAL A 149 21.14 -43.41 6.82
#